data_AF-A0A9X7N3W7-F1
#
_entry.id   AF-A0A9X7N3W7-F1
#
_cell.length_a   1.000
_cell.length_b   1.000
_cell.length_c   1.000
_cell.angle_alpha   90.00
_cell.angle_beta   90.00
_cell.angle_gamma   90.00
#
_symmetry.space_group_name_H-M   'P 1'
#
loop_
_entity.id
_entity.type
_entity.pdbx_description
1 polymer ?
#
loop_
_entity_poly.entity_id
_entity_poly.type
_entity_poly.pdbx_seq_one_letter_code
_entity_poly.pdbx_strand_id
1 'polypeptide(L)'
;MTQVTSLFPRKNLQPVECVLLKTAAKEFALDRLAGVGALTCLMHLVVDWHSSRAEQGFTEYAQAWIAQGNIKGGKGVEALMRDLFGCTQPQPPKGAA
;
A
#
# COMPACT_ATOMS: atom_id res chain seq x y z
N MET A 1 -31.73 22.27 -14.53
CA MET A 1 -31.15 20.98 -14.07
C MET A 1 -30.09 21.30 -13.03
N THR A 2 -30.44 21.23 -11.76
CA THR A 2 -29.47 21.31 -10.66
C THR A 2 -28.63 20.04 -10.71
N GLN A 3 -27.34 20.15 -11.06
CA GLN A 3 -26.43 19.02 -10.91
C GLN A 3 -26.45 18.62 -9.44
N VAL A 4 -27.00 17.45 -9.16
CA VAL A 4 -26.82 16.79 -7.87
C VAL A 4 -25.34 16.43 -7.83
N THR A 5 -24.54 17.30 -7.21
CA THR A 5 -23.13 17.04 -6.95
C THR A 5 -23.08 15.77 -6.11
N SER A 6 -22.75 14.65 -6.76
CA SER A 6 -22.56 13.36 -6.13
C SER A 6 -21.76 13.55 -4.84
N LEU A 7 -22.36 13.25 -3.69
CA LEU A 7 -21.75 13.29 -2.36
C LEU A 7 -20.69 12.17 -2.18
N PHE A 8 -20.14 11.64 -3.27
CA PHE A 8 -19.13 10.60 -3.17
C PHE A 8 -17.82 11.20 -2.67
N PRO A 9 -17.14 10.53 -1.73
CA PRO A 9 -15.81 10.94 -1.32
C PRO A 9 -14.89 10.95 -2.55
N ARG A 10 -14.08 12.00 -2.70
CA ARG A 10 -13.11 12.14 -3.81
C ARG A 10 -12.18 10.94 -3.95
N LYS A 11 -11.97 10.23 -2.84
CA LYS A 11 -11.14 9.04 -2.74
C LYS A 11 -12.01 7.89 -2.27
N ASN A 12 -12.11 6.88 -3.10
CA ASN A 12 -12.80 5.65 -2.75
C ASN A 12 -11.90 4.49 -3.13
N LEU A 13 -11.77 3.52 -2.22
CA LEU A 13 -11.09 2.28 -2.52
C LEU A 13 -11.90 1.51 -3.55
N GLN A 14 -11.24 1.03 -4.60
CA GLN A 14 -11.88 0.14 -5.54
C GLN A 14 -12.16 -1.21 -4.87
N PRO A 15 -13.14 -2.00 -5.36
CA PRO A 15 -13.45 -3.31 -4.81
C PRO A 15 -12.23 -4.24 -4.72
N VAL A 16 -11.34 -4.18 -5.72
CA VAL A 16 -10.08 -4.94 -5.75
C VAL A 16 -9.12 -4.51 -4.64
N GLU A 17 -9.01 -3.20 -4.38
CA GLU A 17 -8.14 -2.63 -3.33
C GLU A 17 -8.68 -2.97 -1.94
N CYS A 18 -10.02 -2.99 -1.78
CA CYS A 18 -10.67 -3.44 -0.57
C CYS A 18 -10.38 -4.92 -0.26
N VAL A 19 -10.37 -5.78 -1.28
CA VAL A 19 -10.03 -7.19 -1.11
C VAL A 19 -8.54 -7.34 -0.80
N LEU A 20 -7.66 -6.63 -1.52
CA LEU A 20 -6.21 -6.62 -1.26
C LEU A 20 -5.90 -6.24 0.18
N LEU A 21 -6.45 -5.12 0.68
CA LEU A 21 -6.24 -4.64 2.05
C LEU A 21 -6.73 -5.65 3.09
N LYS A 22 -7.88 -6.28 2.85
CA LYS A 22 -8.44 -7.31 3.76
C LYS A 22 -7.58 -8.57 3.79
N THR A 23 -7.08 -9.02 2.65
CA THR A 23 -6.20 -10.18 2.56
C THR A 23 -4.85 -9.86 3.19
N ALA A 24 -4.24 -8.72 2.85
CA ALA A 24 -2.98 -8.27 3.45
C ALA A 24 -3.07 -8.16 4.97
N ALA A 25 -4.15 -7.59 5.51
CA ALA A 25 -4.35 -7.50 6.95
C ALA A 25 -4.43 -8.88 7.62
N LYS A 26 -5.06 -9.86 6.97
CA LYS A 26 -5.12 -11.25 7.49
C LYS A 26 -3.76 -11.93 7.45
N GLU A 27 -3.08 -11.89 6.32
CA GLU A 27 -1.77 -12.52 6.13
C GLU A 27 -0.71 -11.90 7.05
N PHE A 28 -0.67 -10.57 7.15
CA PHE A 28 0.24 -9.87 8.05
C PHE A 28 -0.11 -10.05 9.53
N ALA A 29 -1.36 -10.35 9.89
CA ALA A 29 -1.69 -10.71 11.27
C ALA A 29 -1.19 -12.12 11.65
N LEU A 30 -1.01 -13.00 10.66
CA LEU A 30 -0.49 -14.36 10.86
C LEU A 30 1.05 -14.41 10.79
N ASP A 31 1.68 -13.44 10.12
CA ASP A 31 3.14 -13.35 10.01
C ASP A 31 3.77 -12.91 11.35
N ARG A 32 4.55 -13.82 11.94
CA ARG A 32 5.13 -13.70 13.28
C ARG A 32 6.41 -12.85 13.35
N LEU A 33 6.99 -12.47 12.21
CA LEU A 33 8.31 -11.84 12.13
C LEU A 33 8.23 -10.35 11.76
N ALA A 34 7.45 -10.01 10.74
CA ALA A 34 7.36 -8.63 10.23
C ALA A 34 5.91 -8.15 10.04
N GLY A 35 4.94 -9.01 10.34
CA GLY A 35 3.51 -8.76 10.13
C GLY A 35 2.97 -7.52 10.83
N VAL A 36 3.27 -7.32 12.11
CA VAL A 36 2.83 -6.14 12.88
C VAL A 36 3.40 -4.85 12.27
N GLY A 37 4.68 -4.85 11.90
CA GLY A 37 5.34 -3.69 11.29
C GLY A 37 4.78 -3.35 9.90
N ALA A 38 4.47 -4.38 9.11
CA ALA A 38 3.81 -4.24 7.82
C ALA A 38 2.38 -3.70 7.97
N LEU A 39 1.61 -4.20 8.94
CA LEU A 39 0.27 -3.70 9.22
C LEU A 39 0.27 -2.24 9.69
N THR A 40 1.20 -1.85 10.57
CA THR A 40 1.36 -0.46 10.99
C THR A 40 1.71 0.45 9.81
N CYS A 41 2.66 0.05 8.97
CA CYS A 41 3.00 0.83 7.78
C CYS A 41 1.83 0.90 6.78
N LEU A 42 1.01 -0.15 6.66
CA LEU A 42 -0.16 -0.17 5.79
C LEU A 42 -1.23 0.81 6.27
N MET A 43 -1.40 0.93 7.59
CA MET A 43 -2.28 1.94 8.18
C MET A 43 -1.73 3.37 7.96
N HIS A 44 -0.42 3.59 8.10
CA HIS A 44 0.18 4.89 7.78
C HIS A 44 -0.04 5.27 6.30
N LEU A 45 0.16 4.32 5.39
CA LEU A 45 -0.11 4.52 3.97
C LEU A 45 -1.56 4.94 3.69
N VAL A 46 -2.53 4.27 4.31
CA VAL A 46 -3.96 4.61 4.15
C VAL A 46 -4.26 6.01 4.69
N VAL A 47 -3.70 6.36 5.86
CA VAL A 47 -3.86 7.70 6.46
C VAL A 47 -3.23 8.78 5.58
N ASP A 48 -2.01 8.55 5.09
CA ASP A 48 -1.30 9.49 4.22
C ASP A 48 -2.02 9.67 2.88
N TRP A 49 -2.56 8.59 2.32
CA TRP A 49 -3.37 8.67 1.11
C TRP A 49 -4.64 9.49 1.33
N HIS A 50 -5.36 9.28 2.44
CA HIS A 50 -6.56 10.05 2.76
C HIS A 50 -6.27 11.52 3.09
N SER A 51 -5.13 11.81 3.71
CA SER A 51 -4.69 13.18 4.03
C SER A 51 -4.14 13.93 2.82
N SER A 52 -3.56 13.20 1.86
CA SER A 52 -3.02 13.76 0.62
C SER A 52 -4.13 14.36 -0.26
N ARG A 53 -3.81 15.43 -0.99
CA ARG A 53 -4.67 15.98 -2.05
C ARG A 53 -4.46 15.32 -3.41
N ALA A 54 -3.57 14.33 -3.52
CA ALA A 54 -3.32 13.62 -4.77
C ALA A 54 -4.59 12.96 -5.30
N GLU A 55 -4.88 13.13 -6.60
CA GLU A 55 -6.00 12.50 -7.30
C GLU A 55 -5.69 11.06 -7.76
N GLN A 56 -4.50 10.57 -7.44
CA GLN A 56 -4.00 9.24 -7.79
C GLN A 56 -4.82 8.14 -7.09
N GLY A 57 -4.99 7.00 -7.79
CA GLY A 57 -5.57 5.79 -7.21
C GLY A 57 -4.76 5.31 -6.01
N PHE A 58 -5.38 4.52 -5.14
CA PHE A 58 -4.71 4.04 -3.91
C PHE A 58 -3.47 3.21 -4.25
N THR A 59 -3.56 2.33 -5.26
CA THR A 59 -2.42 1.54 -5.72
C THR A 59 -1.26 2.41 -6.23
N GLU A 60 -1.51 3.38 -7.09
CA GLU A 60 -0.47 4.28 -7.63
C GLU A 60 0.19 5.12 -6.52
N TYR A 61 -0.62 5.63 -5.59
CA TYR A 61 -0.13 6.34 -4.43
C TYR A 61 0.73 5.45 -3.53
N ALA A 62 0.33 4.19 -3.33
CA ALA A 62 1.10 3.23 -2.57
C ALA A 62 2.48 2.98 -3.17
N GLN A 63 2.57 2.79 -4.49
CA GLN A 63 3.85 2.59 -5.16
C GLN A 63 4.76 3.81 -4.99
N ALA A 64 4.22 5.03 -5.16
CA ALA A 64 4.97 6.26 -4.96
C ALA A 64 5.41 6.45 -3.50
N TRP A 65 4.54 6.15 -2.55
CA TRP A 65 4.82 6.25 -1.11
C TRP A 65 5.90 5.27 -0.66
N ILE A 66 5.91 4.05 -1.21
CA ILE A 66 6.98 3.06 -1.00
C ILE A 66 8.29 3.52 -1.62
N ALA A 67 8.25 4.05 -2.86
CA ALA A 67 9.44 4.56 -3.55
C ALA A 67 10.08 5.77 -2.84
N GLN A 68 9.28 6.57 -2.12
CA GLN A 68 9.77 7.67 -1.29
C GLN A 68 10.49 7.20 -0.02
N GLY A 69 10.46 5.90 0.31
CA GLY A 69 11.13 5.36 1.50
C GLY A 69 10.38 5.65 2.80
N ASN A 70 9.06 5.84 2.76
CA ASN A 70 8.25 6.12 3.95
C ASN A 70 8.10 4.91 4.90
N ILE A 71 8.61 3.74 4.52
CA ILE A 71 8.57 2.52 5.33
C ILE A 71 9.65 2.57 6.42
N LYS A 72 9.23 2.57 7.69
CA LYS A 72 10.13 2.66 8.86
C LYS A 72 10.39 1.33 9.56
N GLY A 73 9.88 0.21 9.03
CA GLY A 73 9.88 -1.11 9.67
C GLY A 73 11.08 -2.03 9.40
N GLY A 74 12.16 -1.50 8.80
CA GLY A 74 13.32 -2.30 8.38
C GLY A 74 13.09 -3.12 7.09
N LYS A 75 14.15 -3.79 6.61
CA LYS A 75 14.17 -4.44 5.29
C LYS A 75 13.09 -5.51 5.07
N GLY A 76 12.69 -6.22 6.14
CA GLY A 76 11.64 -7.25 6.05
C GLY A 76 10.26 -6.67 5.79
N VAL A 77 9.93 -5.56 6.46
CA VAL A 77 8.66 -4.85 6.25
C VAL A 77 8.62 -4.19 4.87
N GLU A 78 9.75 -3.62 4.43
CA GLU A 78 9.87 -3.06 3.08
C GLU A 78 9.67 -4.13 1.99
N ALA A 79 10.27 -5.30 2.16
CA ALA A 79 10.11 -6.41 1.22
C ALA A 79 8.64 -6.87 1.13
N LEU A 80 7.96 -7.06 2.26
CA LEU A 80 6.54 -7.45 2.29
C LEU A 80 5.62 -6.41 1.65
N MET A 81 5.88 -5.12 1.90
CA MET A 81 5.15 -4.02 1.26
C MET A 81 5.37 -3.98 -0.25
N ARG A 82 6.61 -4.15 -0.69
CA ARG A 82 6.95 -4.16 -2.11
C ARG A 82 6.37 -5.37 -2.82
N ASP A 83 6.35 -6.53 -2.17
CA ASP A 83 5.67 -7.73 -2.67
C ASP A 83 4.16 -7.48 -2.83
N LEU A 84 3.51 -6.93 -1.79
CA LEU A 84 2.07 -6.66 -1.79
C LEU A 84 1.61 -5.73 -2.92
N PHE A 85 2.39 -4.70 -3.24
CA PHE A 85 2.06 -3.71 -4.27
C PHE A 85 2.75 -3.96 -5.61
N GLY A 86 3.45 -5.10 -5.76
CA GLY A 86 4.19 -5.45 -6.97
C GLY A 86 5.36 -4.50 -7.28
N CYS A 87 5.86 -3.76 -6.28
CA CYS A 87 7.04 -2.88 -6.39
C CYS A 87 8.37 -3.61 -6.16
N THR A 88 8.37 -4.95 -6.24
CA THR A 88 9.61 -5.74 -6.28
C THR A 88 10.44 -5.24 -7.45
N GLN A 89 11.54 -4.53 -7.15
CA GLN A 89 12.57 -4.39 -8.18
C GLN A 89 12.99 -5.81 -8.53
N PRO A 90 13.14 -6.15 -9.83
CA PRO A 90 13.72 -7.42 -10.20
C PRO A 90 15.05 -7.53 -9.45
N GLN A 91 15.13 -8.45 -8.49
CA GLN A 91 16.43 -8.81 -7.93
C GLN A 91 17.25 -9.25 -9.14
N PRO A 92 18.46 -8.69 -9.35
CA PRO A 92 19.32 -9.20 -10.40
C PRO A 92 19.46 -10.71 -10.14
N PRO A 93 19.27 -11.55 -11.16
CA PRO A 93 19.34 -12.99 -10.99
C PRO A 93 20.65 -13.32 -10.27
N LYS A 94 20.53 -14.06 -9.17
CA LYS A 94 21.63 -14.52 -8.35
C LYS A 94 22.45 -15.51 -9.20
N GLY A 95 23.35 -15.00 -10.04
CA GLY A 95 24.13 -15.83 -10.95
C GLY A 95 24.82 -15.13 -12.14
N ALA A 96 24.97 -13.81 -12.17
CA ALA A 96 25.79 -13.13 -13.18
C ALA A 96 27.01 -12.45 -12.51
N ALA A 97 27.95 -13.26 -12.03
CA ALA A 97 29.36 -12.91 -11.80
C ALA A 97 30.16 -14.20 -11.62
#